data_AF-A0A6S7BYE4-F1
#
_entry.id   AF-A0A6S7BYE4-F1
#
_cell.length_a   1.000
_cell.length_b   1.000
_cell.length_c   1.000
_cell.angle_alpha   90.00
_cell.angle_beta   90.00
_cell.angle_gamma   90.00
#
_symmetry.space_group_name_H-M   'P 1'
#
loop_
_entity.id
_entity.type
_entity.pdbx_description
1 polymer ?
#
loop_
_entity_poly.entity_id
_entity_poly.type
_entity_poly.pdbx_seq_one_letter_code
_entity_poly.pdbx_strand_id
1 'polypeptide(L)'
;MRTRLRQLLARLPILTPSFSRVALSRPPLAALWLAGVALSSPALATEPAALVENSLGMAFVAVPAGTFQMGSEESADTLGRDYPQYPKDRFAQLFDEAPVHTVRITRPFYMGRTEVTVGQFRRFIEASGYVPESEADGTGGYGYNAAYDPDKSERGDAFEGRDRRYSWRNPGFAQTDEHPVVNISWNDATALARWLTQQEGHVYRLPTEAEWEYACRAGTRTRYQNGDAPDGMADVGNGFDADAEPLWPKWHAFATPRRDGNTFTAPVASYAANAFGLYDMHGNAWEWVSDWYGEDYYAQSPTDDPQGPASGNVRVRRGGSWHTWALYTRSSYRNWNTQETRYPLVGLRLLREAD
;
A
#
# COMPACT_ATOMS: atom_id res chain seq x y z
N MET A 1 -24.30 -47.60 -48.90
CA MET A 1 -24.60 -49.05 -48.78
C MET A 1 -23.72 -49.61 -47.67
N ARG A 2 -24.28 -49.91 -46.49
CA ARG A 2 -24.41 -51.28 -45.92
C ARG A 2 -23.06 -52.04 -45.94
N THR A 3 -22.45 -52.53 -44.85
CA THR A 3 -23.03 -53.30 -43.72
C THR A 3 -21.94 -53.55 -42.63
N ARG A 4 -22.30 -53.29 -41.35
CA ARG A 4 -22.12 -54.05 -40.05
C ARG A 4 -20.84 -54.89 -39.80
N LEU A 5 -20.36 -55.26 -38.59
CA LEU A 5 -20.84 -55.40 -37.19
C LEU A 5 -19.58 -55.82 -36.35
N ARG A 6 -19.28 -55.41 -35.10
CA ARG A 6 -19.69 -55.98 -33.79
C ARG A 6 -18.84 -55.31 -32.68
N GLN A 7 -19.46 -54.64 -31.70
CA GLN A 7 -19.63 -55.05 -30.29
C GLN A 7 -18.37 -55.05 -29.40
N LEU A 8 -18.33 -54.14 -28.41
CA LEU A 8 -18.37 -54.54 -27.00
C LEU A 8 -18.92 -53.40 -26.10
N LEU A 9 -19.87 -53.77 -25.24
CA LEU A 9 -20.58 -52.98 -24.24
C LEU A 9 -20.01 -53.31 -22.85
N ALA A 10 -19.84 -52.30 -21.99
CA ALA A 10 -19.86 -52.43 -20.52
C ALA A 10 -20.21 -51.03 -19.95
N ARG A 11 -21.49 -50.70 -19.72
CA ARG A 11 -22.30 -50.86 -18.48
C ARG A 11 -21.70 -50.22 -17.21
N LEU A 12 -22.26 -49.04 -16.88
CA LEU A 12 -22.32 -48.39 -15.56
C LEU A 12 -22.93 -49.31 -14.48
N PRO A 13 -22.78 -48.94 -13.19
CA PRO A 13 -23.97 -48.52 -12.47
C PRO A 13 -23.79 -47.31 -11.53
N ILE A 14 -24.83 -46.47 -11.53
CA ILE A 14 -25.23 -45.53 -10.47
C ILE A 14 -25.90 -46.34 -9.36
N LEU A 15 -25.61 -46.06 -8.08
CA LEU A 15 -26.39 -46.57 -6.94
C LEU A 15 -26.29 -45.62 -5.72
N THR A 16 -27.36 -44.88 -5.47
CA THR A 16 -27.99 -44.58 -4.17
C THR A 16 -29.48 -44.89 -4.35
N PRO A 17 -30.37 -45.03 -3.34
CA PRO A 17 -30.27 -44.74 -1.89
C PRO A 17 -30.84 -45.87 -0.98
N SER A 18 -30.84 -45.68 0.36
CA SER A 18 -32.03 -45.86 1.24
C SER A 18 -31.66 -45.99 2.72
N PHE A 19 -32.46 -45.31 3.55
CA PHE A 19 -32.56 -45.42 5.01
C PHE A 19 -33.08 -46.78 5.48
N SER A 20 -32.69 -47.20 6.68
CA SER A 20 -33.60 -47.80 7.68
C SER A 20 -32.99 -47.84 9.09
N ARG A 21 -33.89 -47.62 10.07
CA ARG A 21 -33.71 -47.62 11.52
C ARG A 21 -33.48 -49.03 12.06
N VAL A 22 -32.66 -49.18 13.10
CA VAL A 22 -32.84 -50.20 14.16
C VAL A 22 -32.43 -49.60 15.51
N ALA A 23 -33.21 -49.92 16.54
CA ALA A 23 -33.11 -49.43 17.91
C ALA A 23 -32.47 -50.46 18.87
N LEU A 24 -31.83 -49.91 19.90
CA LEU A 24 -31.54 -50.39 21.27
C LEU A 24 -30.94 -51.78 21.55
N SER A 25 -29.77 -51.75 22.23
CA SER A 25 -29.50 -52.53 23.44
C SER A 25 -28.38 -51.90 24.29
N ARG A 26 -28.65 -51.59 25.57
CA ARG A 26 -27.68 -51.37 26.67
C ARG A 26 -27.19 -52.75 27.20
N PRO A 27 -26.06 -52.93 27.95
CA PRO A 27 -25.49 -52.12 29.06
C PRO A 27 -23.91 -52.22 29.15
N PRO A 28 -23.20 -52.12 30.31
CA PRO A 28 -23.32 -51.30 31.52
C PRO A 28 -22.10 -50.35 31.79
N LEU A 29 -22.27 -49.56 32.85
CA LEU A 29 -21.37 -48.68 33.60
C LEU A 29 -19.88 -49.11 33.72
N ALA A 30 -18.97 -48.16 33.51
CA ALA A 30 -18.02 -47.61 34.50
C ALA A 30 -16.68 -47.18 33.87
N ALA A 31 -16.37 -45.87 33.95
CA ALA A 31 -15.06 -45.28 34.29
C ALA A 31 -15.06 -43.80 33.87
N LEU A 32 -15.25 -42.90 34.84
CA LEU A 32 -14.97 -41.48 34.66
C LEU A 32 -13.44 -41.30 34.56
N TRP A 33 -12.95 -41.00 33.36
CA TRP A 33 -11.69 -40.29 33.19
C TRP A 33 -12.01 -38.79 33.15
N LEU A 34 -11.62 -38.06 34.19
CA LEU A 34 -11.57 -36.60 34.19
C LEU A 34 -10.43 -36.16 33.26
N ALA A 35 -10.74 -36.01 31.97
CA ALA A 35 -9.90 -35.22 31.09
C ALA A 35 -10.13 -33.74 31.41
N GLY A 36 -9.14 -33.10 32.03
CA GLY A 36 -9.13 -31.66 32.23
C GLY A 36 -9.16 -30.97 30.86
N VAL A 37 -10.32 -30.44 30.49
CA VAL A 37 -10.43 -29.48 29.40
C VAL A 37 -9.78 -28.20 29.88
N ALA A 38 -8.56 -27.93 29.42
CA ALA A 38 -7.99 -26.60 29.51
C ALA A 38 -8.91 -25.67 28.71
N LEU A 39 -9.75 -24.92 29.41
CA LEU A 39 -10.49 -23.80 28.84
C LEU A 39 -9.45 -22.82 28.30
N SER A 40 -9.26 -22.84 27.00
CA SER A 40 -8.53 -21.80 26.28
C SER A 40 -9.31 -20.52 26.52
N SER A 41 -8.76 -19.61 27.33
CA SER A 41 -9.31 -18.27 27.46
C SER A 41 -9.49 -17.69 26.06
N PRO A 42 -10.66 -17.12 25.73
CA PRO A 42 -10.75 -16.34 24.51
C PRO A 42 -9.71 -15.23 24.65
N ALA A 43 -8.83 -15.12 23.66
CA ALA A 43 -7.98 -13.95 23.54
C ALA A 43 -8.90 -12.74 23.66
N LEU A 44 -8.69 -11.93 24.70
CA LEU A 44 -9.37 -10.65 24.85
C LEU A 44 -9.15 -9.92 23.53
N ALA A 45 -10.24 -9.68 22.79
CA ALA A 45 -10.21 -8.72 21.71
C ALA A 45 -9.69 -7.42 22.33
N THR A 46 -8.45 -7.07 22.00
CA THR A 46 -7.85 -5.80 22.38
C THR A 46 -8.82 -4.72 21.90
N GLU A 47 -9.31 -3.88 22.81
CA GLU A 47 -10.08 -2.70 22.40
C GLU A 47 -9.28 -1.95 21.32
N PRO A 48 -9.94 -1.46 20.25
CA PRO A 48 -9.23 -0.70 19.23
C PRO A 48 -8.53 0.47 19.92
N ALA A 49 -7.22 0.58 19.71
CA ALA A 49 -6.41 1.65 20.28
C ALA A 49 -7.12 2.99 20.04
N ALA A 50 -7.26 3.80 21.09
CA ALA A 50 -7.96 5.08 21.01
C ALA A 50 -7.33 5.93 19.89
N LEU A 51 -8.17 6.35 18.93
CA LEU A 51 -7.74 7.21 17.84
C LEU A 51 -7.45 8.61 18.40
N VAL A 52 -6.33 9.20 17.99
CA VAL A 52 -6.05 10.63 18.20
C VAL A 52 -6.50 11.37 16.94
N GLU A 53 -7.32 12.40 17.09
CA GLU A 53 -7.76 13.23 15.97
C GLU A 53 -7.17 14.64 16.09
N ASN A 54 -6.63 15.16 14.99
CA ASN A 54 -6.05 16.51 14.96
C ASN A 54 -7.08 17.58 14.54
N SER A 55 -6.67 18.85 14.56
CA SER A 55 -7.50 20.01 14.21
C SER A 55 -8.01 20.02 12.75
N LEU A 56 -7.40 19.23 11.87
CA LEU A 56 -7.84 19.06 10.48
C LEU A 56 -8.75 17.83 10.29
N GLY A 57 -9.06 17.08 11.34
CA GLY A 57 -9.87 15.86 11.26
C GLY A 57 -9.12 14.65 10.71
N MET A 58 -7.80 14.60 10.89
CA MET A 58 -6.98 13.41 10.60
C MET A 58 -6.99 12.51 11.83
N ALA A 59 -7.42 11.26 11.66
CA ALA A 59 -7.32 10.24 12.70
C ALA A 59 -5.95 9.55 12.65
N PHE A 60 -5.34 9.34 13.80
CA PHE A 60 -4.06 8.65 13.96
C PHE A 60 -4.22 7.40 14.82
N VAL A 61 -3.54 6.33 14.43
CA VAL A 61 -3.43 5.08 15.17
C VAL A 61 -2.08 5.01 15.88
N ALA A 62 -2.06 4.43 17.08
CA ALA A 62 -0.81 4.18 17.80
C ALA A 62 -0.06 3.00 17.16
N VAL A 63 1.19 3.24 16.77
CA VAL A 63 2.13 2.22 16.29
C VAL A 63 3.13 1.93 17.42
N PRO A 64 3.22 0.68 17.91
CA PRO A 64 4.08 0.36 19.04
C PRO A 64 5.56 0.46 18.66
N ALA A 65 6.43 0.71 19.65
CA ALA A 65 7.85 0.47 19.48
C ALA A 65 8.09 -1.02 19.19
N GLY A 66 9.13 -1.33 18.43
CA GLY A 66 9.42 -2.72 18.09
C GLY A 66 10.59 -2.87 17.13
N THR A 67 10.86 -4.13 16.80
CA THR A 67 11.94 -4.50 15.88
C THR A 67 11.35 -5.25 14.70
N PHE A 68 11.84 -4.96 13.49
CA PHE A 68 11.49 -5.71 12.29
C PHE A 68 12.70 -5.89 11.38
N GLN A 69 12.51 -6.69 10.32
CA GLN A 69 13.50 -6.84 9.27
C GLN A 69 13.04 -6.00 8.08
N MET A 70 13.82 -4.96 7.78
CA MET A 70 13.57 -4.00 6.71
C MET A 70 14.20 -4.50 5.41
N GLY A 71 13.51 -4.32 4.29
CA GLY A 71 13.97 -4.71 2.96
C GLY A 71 13.51 -6.08 2.48
N SER A 72 14.16 -6.57 1.43
CA SER A 72 13.83 -7.82 0.75
C SER A 72 15.08 -8.59 0.33
N GLU A 73 15.03 -9.91 0.50
CA GLU A 73 16.03 -10.87 0.00
C GLU A 73 15.46 -11.73 -1.14
N GLU A 74 14.28 -11.37 -1.68
CA GLU A 74 13.66 -12.12 -2.75
C GLU A 74 14.50 -12.08 -4.03
N SER A 75 14.84 -13.25 -4.56
CA SER A 75 15.59 -13.35 -5.81
C SER A 75 14.74 -12.97 -7.01
N ALA A 76 15.40 -12.48 -8.07
CA ALA A 76 14.76 -12.19 -9.34
C ALA A 76 14.03 -13.40 -9.94
N ASP A 77 14.52 -14.62 -9.71
CA ASP A 77 13.86 -15.85 -10.16
C ASP A 77 12.56 -16.12 -9.41
N THR A 78 12.53 -15.87 -8.09
CA THR A 78 11.31 -16.04 -7.30
C THR A 78 10.26 -15.01 -7.71
N LEU A 79 10.65 -13.73 -7.83
CA LEU A 79 9.75 -12.69 -8.30
C LEU A 79 9.28 -12.94 -9.74
N GLY A 80 10.16 -13.39 -10.64
CA GLY A 80 9.79 -13.68 -12.03
C GLY A 80 8.85 -14.87 -12.19
N ARG A 81 8.82 -15.83 -11.24
CA ARG A 81 7.80 -16.89 -11.23
C ARG A 81 6.43 -16.37 -10.81
N ASP A 82 6.40 -15.49 -9.82
CA ASP A 82 5.15 -15.01 -9.23
C ASP A 82 4.54 -13.86 -10.03
N TYR A 83 5.37 -13.06 -10.70
CA TYR A 83 4.97 -11.97 -11.59
C TYR A 83 5.37 -12.24 -13.06
N PRO A 84 4.88 -13.30 -13.70
CA PRO A 84 5.33 -13.73 -15.02
C PRO A 84 5.04 -12.72 -16.14
N GLN A 85 4.15 -11.74 -15.90
CA GLN A 85 3.81 -10.68 -16.85
C GLN A 85 4.82 -9.54 -16.89
N TYR A 86 5.67 -9.37 -15.86
CA TYR A 86 6.62 -8.27 -15.81
C TYR A 86 7.96 -8.61 -16.50
N PRO A 87 8.63 -7.62 -17.11
CA PRO A 87 9.91 -7.84 -17.78
C PRO A 87 11.00 -8.29 -16.79
N LYS A 88 11.81 -9.27 -17.17
CA LYS A 88 12.80 -9.89 -16.28
C LYS A 88 13.85 -8.93 -15.74
N ASP A 89 14.24 -7.94 -16.53
CA ASP A 89 15.20 -6.90 -16.16
C ASP A 89 14.70 -6.04 -14.99
N ARG A 90 13.37 -5.92 -14.82
CA ARG A 90 12.79 -5.19 -13.68
C ARG A 90 13.10 -5.85 -12.34
N PHE A 91 13.20 -7.17 -12.28
CA PHE A 91 13.52 -7.86 -11.03
C PHE A 91 14.99 -7.68 -10.62
N ALA A 92 15.88 -7.43 -11.59
CA ALA A 92 17.29 -7.15 -11.32
C ALA A 92 17.52 -5.71 -10.82
N GLN A 93 16.53 -4.82 -10.95
CA GLN A 93 16.60 -3.42 -10.53
C GLN A 93 16.14 -3.19 -9.08
N LEU A 94 15.87 -4.26 -8.33
CA LEU A 94 15.37 -4.21 -6.94
C LEU A 94 16.49 -4.40 -5.90
N PHE A 95 17.74 -4.13 -6.30
CA PHE A 95 18.92 -4.37 -5.46
C PHE A 95 18.98 -3.44 -4.25
N ASP A 96 18.34 -2.28 -4.32
CA ASP A 96 18.25 -1.25 -3.29
C ASP A 96 17.24 -1.60 -2.17
N GLU A 97 16.51 -2.72 -2.31
CA GLU A 97 15.73 -3.33 -1.23
C GLU A 97 16.60 -4.20 -0.32
N ALA A 98 17.87 -4.45 -0.68
CA ALA A 98 18.80 -5.33 0.02
C ALA A 98 20.00 -4.54 0.61
N PRO A 99 20.70 -5.09 1.62
CA PRO A 99 20.38 -6.33 2.34
C PRO A 99 19.16 -6.14 3.26
N VAL A 100 18.50 -7.25 3.58
CA VAL A 100 17.59 -7.27 4.72
C VAL A 100 18.40 -6.99 5.98
N HIS A 101 17.94 -6.05 6.79
CA HIS A 101 18.64 -5.65 8.00
C HIS A 101 17.65 -5.42 9.15
N THR A 102 18.17 -5.55 10.38
CA THR A 102 17.36 -5.35 11.58
C THR A 102 17.22 -3.87 11.86
N VAL A 103 15.98 -3.40 11.95
CA VAL A 103 15.66 -2.05 12.42
C VAL A 103 14.82 -2.12 13.67
N ARG A 104 15.15 -1.29 14.64
CA ARG A 104 14.43 -1.10 15.89
C ARG A 104 13.87 0.32 15.94
N ILE A 105 12.55 0.40 15.93
CA ILE A 105 11.82 1.61 16.28
C ILE A 105 11.77 1.68 17.81
N THR A 106 12.54 2.59 18.42
CA THR A 106 12.76 2.58 19.87
C THR A 106 11.64 3.22 20.66
N ARG A 107 10.84 4.09 20.02
CA ARG A 107 9.71 4.80 20.64
C ARG A 107 8.42 4.54 19.86
N PRO A 108 7.28 4.34 20.55
CA PRO A 108 6.00 4.33 19.85
C PRO A 108 5.73 5.71 19.23
N PHE A 109 4.90 5.72 18.20
CA PHE A 109 4.45 6.94 17.53
C PHE A 109 2.98 6.80 17.13
N TYR A 110 2.39 7.90 16.70
CA TYR A 110 1.06 7.90 16.09
C TYR A 110 1.20 8.12 14.59
N MET A 111 0.50 7.36 13.76
CA MET A 111 0.53 7.52 12.31
C MET A 111 -0.88 7.71 11.77
N GLY A 112 -1.00 8.58 10.77
CA GLY A 112 -2.27 8.83 10.08
C GLY A 112 -2.87 7.51 9.62
N ARG A 113 -4.12 7.27 10.02
CA ARG A 113 -4.85 6.02 9.72
C ARG A 113 -4.96 5.78 8.21
N THR A 114 -4.99 6.87 7.45
CA THR A 114 -5.06 6.92 5.99
C THR A 114 -4.02 7.89 5.45
N GLU A 115 -3.87 7.99 4.14
CA GLU A 115 -3.26 9.18 3.54
C GLU A 115 -4.05 10.44 3.93
N VAL A 116 -3.38 11.59 3.83
CA VAL A 116 -4.05 12.89 3.98
C VAL A 116 -5.00 13.10 2.80
N THR A 117 -6.23 13.47 3.09
CA THR A 117 -7.26 13.63 2.06
C THR A 117 -7.23 15.01 1.41
N VAL A 118 -7.84 15.13 0.23
CA VAL A 118 -8.07 16.42 -0.46
C VAL A 118 -8.79 17.42 0.46
N GLY A 119 -9.81 16.96 1.21
CA GLY A 119 -10.55 17.81 2.15
C GLY A 119 -9.70 18.30 3.32
N GLN A 120 -8.85 17.43 3.88
CA GLN A 120 -7.92 17.79 4.97
C GLN A 120 -6.85 18.76 4.48
N PHE A 121 -6.27 18.52 3.30
CA PHE A 121 -5.29 19.42 2.70
C PHE A 121 -5.90 20.77 2.37
N ARG A 122 -7.13 20.82 1.84
CA ARG A 122 -7.85 22.08 1.60
C ARG A 122 -8.01 22.90 2.88
N ARG A 123 -8.42 22.28 3.98
CA ARG A 123 -8.54 22.97 5.29
C ARG A 123 -7.21 23.57 5.73
N PHE A 124 -6.09 22.88 5.51
CA PHE A 124 -4.76 23.43 5.75
C PHE A 124 -4.49 24.68 4.90
N ILE A 125 -4.75 24.63 3.60
CA ILE A 125 -4.56 25.77 2.69
C ILE A 125 -5.39 26.97 3.13
N GLU A 126 -6.67 26.75 3.44
CA GLU A 126 -7.60 27.79 3.87
C GLU A 126 -7.19 28.42 5.22
N ALA A 127 -6.75 27.60 6.18
CA ALA A 127 -6.39 28.07 7.52
C ALA A 127 -5.00 28.74 7.57
N SER A 128 -4.04 28.26 6.77
CA SER A 128 -2.66 28.75 6.80
C SER A 128 -2.36 29.86 5.80
N GLY A 129 -3.15 29.97 4.72
CA GLY A 129 -2.82 30.80 3.56
C GLY A 129 -1.63 30.26 2.75
N TYR A 130 -1.18 29.03 2.99
CA TYR A 130 -0.11 28.39 2.24
C TYR A 130 -0.51 28.24 0.77
N VAL A 131 0.43 28.51 -0.15
CA VAL A 131 0.23 28.31 -1.57
C VAL A 131 1.11 27.12 -1.99
N PRO A 132 0.50 25.97 -2.36
CA PRO A 132 1.26 24.82 -2.81
C PRO A 132 2.13 25.19 -3.99
N GLU A 133 3.30 24.60 -4.06
CA GLU A 133 4.29 25.02 -5.01
C GLU A 133 3.86 24.72 -6.49
N SER A 134 2.87 23.83 -6.74
CA SER A 134 2.23 23.68 -8.07
C SER A 134 1.60 24.97 -8.56
N GLU A 135 1.10 25.78 -7.64
CA GLU A 135 0.48 27.08 -7.89
C GLU A 135 1.53 28.20 -7.74
N ALA A 136 2.39 28.13 -6.71
CA ALA A 136 3.30 29.22 -6.35
C ALA A 136 4.39 29.50 -7.40
N ASP A 137 4.95 28.47 -8.04
CA ASP A 137 6.00 28.63 -9.04
C ASP A 137 5.44 28.90 -10.46
N GLY A 138 4.12 28.81 -10.63
CA GLY A 138 3.44 29.07 -11.89
C GLY A 138 3.80 28.08 -13.00
N THR A 139 4.25 26.88 -12.69
CA THR A 139 4.55 25.83 -13.69
C THR A 139 3.61 24.63 -13.59
N GLY A 140 2.81 24.51 -12.52
CA GLY A 140 1.85 23.44 -12.37
C GLY A 140 2.48 22.08 -12.03
N GLY A 141 1.64 21.05 -12.07
CA GLY A 141 2.00 19.65 -11.85
C GLY A 141 1.90 18.80 -13.12
N TYR A 142 2.23 17.52 -13.01
CA TYR A 142 1.92 16.54 -14.04
C TYR A 142 0.45 16.13 -13.93
N GLY A 143 -0.14 15.68 -15.03
CA GLY A 143 -1.55 15.31 -15.02
C GLY A 143 -1.92 14.19 -15.96
N TYR A 144 -3.02 13.52 -15.64
CA TYR A 144 -3.65 12.60 -16.56
C TYR A 144 -4.37 13.37 -17.68
N ASN A 145 -4.24 12.86 -18.91
CA ASN A 145 -4.97 13.34 -20.07
C ASN A 145 -5.21 12.16 -21.01
N ALA A 146 -6.47 11.79 -21.23
CA ALA A 146 -6.83 10.66 -22.09
C ALA A 146 -6.39 10.85 -23.56
N ALA A 147 -6.14 12.10 -24.00
CA ALA A 147 -5.65 12.41 -25.35
C ALA A 147 -4.12 12.57 -25.42
N TYR A 148 -3.42 12.45 -24.29
CA TYR A 148 -1.97 12.53 -24.26
C TYR A 148 -1.34 11.27 -24.85
N ASP A 149 -0.30 11.46 -25.63
CA ASP A 149 0.46 10.40 -26.30
C ASP A 149 1.87 10.35 -25.69
N PRO A 150 2.17 9.36 -24.84
CA PRO A 150 3.48 9.19 -24.21
C PRO A 150 4.65 9.16 -25.19
N ASP A 151 4.44 8.66 -26.42
CA ASP A 151 5.50 8.54 -27.43
C ASP A 151 5.96 9.90 -27.98
N LYS A 152 5.22 10.97 -27.68
CA LYS A 152 5.61 12.35 -28.02
C LYS A 152 6.47 13.03 -26.97
N SER A 153 6.63 12.43 -25.79
CA SER A 153 7.55 12.93 -24.77
C SER A 153 8.94 12.33 -24.95
N GLU A 154 9.98 13.13 -24.68
CA GLU A 154 11.37 12.67 -24.78
C GLU A 154 11.67 11.46 -23.88
N ARG A 155 10.98 11.37 -22.74
CA ARG A 155 11.19 10.34 -21.71
C ARG A 155 10.17 9.20 -21.77
N GLY A 156 9.13 9.31 -22.61
CA GLY A 156 8.04 8.34 -22.64
C GLY A 156 7.17 8.37 -21.37
N ASP A 157 7.03 9.54 -20.75
CA ASP A 157 6.31 9.72 -19.49
C ASP A 157 4.85 9.29 -19.64
N ALA A 158 4.29 8.65 -18.61
CA ALA A 158 2.88 8.21 -18.62
C ALA A 158 1.89 9.39 -18.49
N PHE A 159 2.33 10.46 -17.83
CA PHE A 159 1.51 11.63 -17.55
C PHE A 159 2.00 12.81 -18.37
N GLU A 160 1.07 13.68 -18.74
CA GLU A 160 1.43 14.92 -19.39
C GLU A 160 2.28 15.78 -18.46
N GLY A 161 3.31 16.40 -19.03
CA GLY A 161 4.29 17.20 -18.32
C GLY A 161 3.69 18.35 -17.51
N ARG A 162 4.57 19.09 -16.81
CA ARG A 162 4.15 20.20 -15.96
C ARG A 162 3.37 21.26 -16.73
N ASP A 163 2.09 21.40 -16.39
CA ASP A 163 1.19 22.41 -16.93
C ASP A 163 0.34 23.03 -15.81
N ARG A 164 0.10 24.34 -15.87
CA ARG A 164 -0.67 25.11 -14.87
C ARG A 164 -2.08 24.61 -14.64
N ARG A 165 -2.66 23.88 -15.59
CA ARG A 165 -3.98 23.27 -15.44
C ARG A 165 -3.98 22.12 -14.43
N TYR A 166 -2.82 21.55 -14.14
CA TYR A 166 -2.66 20.45 -13.19
C TYR A 166 -2.13 20.92 -11.84
N SER A 167 -2.80 20.49 -10.78
CA SER A 167 -2.41 20.75 -9.40
C SER A 167 -3.12 19.76 -8.47
N TRP A 168 -2.94 19.92 -7.16
CA TRP A 168 -3.69 19.15 -6.16
C TRP A 168 -5.22 19.31 -6.28
N ARG A 169 -5.70 20.39 -6.94
CA ARG A 169 -7.11 20.63 -7.21
C ARG A 169 -7.61 19.92 -8.46
N ASN A 170 -6.71 19.62 -9.38
CA ASN A 170 -7.04 19.02 -10.67
C ASN A 170 -5.87 18.14 -11.15
N PRO A 171 -5.82 16.86 -10.77
CA PRO A 171 -4.78 15.94 -11.25
C PRO A 171 -5.04 15.41 -12.68
N GLY A 172 -6.12 15.87 -13.34
CA GLY A 172 -6.57 15.34 -14.63
C GLY A 172 -7.63 14.25 -14.53
N PHE A 173 -8.07 13.92 -13.31
CA PHE A 173 -9.20 13.04 -13.02
C PHE A 173 -9.98 13.56 -11.81
N ALA A 174 -11.18 13.02 -11.58
CA ALA A 174 -12.05 13.47 -10.49
C ALA A 174 -11.55 12.95 -9.13
N GLN A 175 -11.55 13.82 -8.13
CA GLN A 175 -11.34 13.46 -6.73
C GLN A 175 -12.39 14.16 -5.86
N THR A 176 -12.90 13.44 -4.86
CA THR A 176 -13.71 14.02 -3.78
C THR A 176 -12.81 14.38 -2.59
N ASP A 177 -13.39 14.96 -1.54
CA ASP A 177 -12.68 15.34 -0.32
C ASP A 177 -12.14 14.16 0.48
N GLU A 178 -12.65 12.96 0.19
CA GLU A 178 -12.29 11.70 0.82
C GLU A 178 -11.17 10.96 0.08
N HIS A 179 -10.75 11.43 -1.10
CA HIS A 179 -9.61 10.85 -1.82
C HIS A 179 -8.27 11.36 -1.25
N PRO A 180 -7.16 10.62 -1.41
CA PRO A 180 -5.84 11.11 -1.04
C PRO A 180 -5.50 12.36 -1.85
N VAL A 181 -4.97 13.39 -1.20
CA VAL A 181 -4.40 14.53 -1.93
C VAL A 181 -3.18 14.03 -2.72
N VAL A 182 -3.15 14.34 -4.02
CA VAL A 182 -2.00 14.07 -4.89
C VAL A 182 -1.50 15.37 -5.52
N ASN A 183 -0.48 15.30 -6.38
CA ASN A 183 0.08 16.49 -7.04
C ASN A 183 0.68 17.52 -6.07
N ILE A 184 1.17 17.03 -4.93
CA ILE A 184 1.88 17.80 -3.92
C ILE A 184 3.35 17.39 -3.87
N SER A 185 4.21 18.35 -3.61
CA SER A 185 5.65 18.11 -3.48
C SER A 185 6.01 17.65 -2.07
N TRP A 186 7.24 17.19 -1.90
CA TRP A 186 7.77 16.88 -0.57
C TRP A 186 7.82 18.14 0.32
N ASN A 187 8.05 19.30 -0.29
CA ASN A 187 8.06 20.59 0.39
C ASN A 187 6.65 20.98 0.87
N ASP A 188 5.62 20.78 0.03
CA ASP A 188 4.21 21.00 0.40
C ASP A 188 3.82 20.10 1.59
N ALA A 189 4.20 18.83 1.54
CA ALA A 189 3.93 17.85 2.58
C ALA A 189 4.60 18.22 3.92
N THR A 190 5.86 18.66 3.87
CA THR A 190 6.60 19.11 5.04
C THR A 190 6.04 20.43 5.60
N ALA A 191 5.54 21.33 4.75
CA ALA A 191 4.91 22.57 5.18
C ALA A 191 3.64 22.32 5.99
N LEU A 192 2.78 21.39 5.55
CA LEU A 192 1.61 20.95 6.30
C LEU A 192 2.00 20.41 7.70
N ALA A 193 2.99 19.52 7.76
CA ALA A 193 3.43 18.94 9.03
C ALA A 193 3.99 20.00 10.00
N ARG A 194 4.79 20.95 9.50
CA ARG A 194 5.32 22.07 10.28
C ARG A 194 4.21 22.99 10.78
N TRP A 195 3.22 23.27 9.95
CA TRP A 195 2.08 24.11 10.34
C TRP A 195 1.27 23.44 11.46
N LEU A 196 0.91 22.15 11.32
CA LEU A 196 0.23 21.39 12.38
C LEU A 196 1.03 21.39 13.69
N THR A 197 2.36 21.22 13.60
CA THR A 197 3.23 21.28 14.77
C THR A 197 3.11 22.61 15.52
N GLN A 198 3.09 23.72 14.79
CA GLN A 198 2.95 25.04 15.38
C GLN A 198 1.55 25.29 15.94
N GLN A 199 0.51 24.77 15.28
CA GLN A 199 -0.87 24.98 15.71
C GLN A 199 -1.24 24.19 16.97
N GLU A 200 -0.73 22.97 17.10
CA GLU A 200 -1.20 22.04 18.13
C GLU A 200 -0.18 21.78 19.24
N GLY A 201 1.08 22.19 19.06
CA GLY A 201 2.13 21.97 20.06
C GLY A 201 2.62 20.53 20.16
N HIS A 202 2.20 19.63 19.25
CA HIS A 202 2.72 18.27 19.11
C HIS A 202 3.59 18.18 17.86
N VAL A 203 4.64 17.35 17.87
CA VAL A 203 5.51 17.22 16.70
C VAL A 203 4.82 16.36 15.63
N TYR A 204 4.47 17.01 14.51
CA TYR A 204 4.04 16.35 13.27
C TYR A 204 5.17 16.39 12.25
N ARG A 205 5.37 15.27 11.55
CA ARG A 205 6.37 15.12 10.50
C ARG A 205 5.95 14.08 9.47
N LEU A 206 6.68 14.01 8.36
CA LEU A 206 6.67 12.81 7.54
C LEU A 206 7.30 11.66 8.33
N PRO A 207 6.81 10.42 8.17
CA PRO A 207 7.50 9.27 8.75
C PRO A 207 8.87 9.10 8.11
N THR A 208 9.79 8.46 8.81
CA THR A 208 10.99 7.94 8.17
C THR A 208 10.63 6.79 7.24
N GLU A 209 11.53 6.47 6.31
CA GLU A 209 11.38 5.32 5.44
C GLU A 209 11.18 4.02 6.25
N ALA A 210 11.93 3.89 7.35
CA ALA A 210 11.85 2.72 8.22
C ALA A 210 10.56 2.68 9.05
N GLU A 211 10.11 3.82 9.58
CA GLU A 211 8.82 3.90 10.27
C GLU A 211 7.67 3.54 9.32
N TRP A 212 7.74 4.00 8.07
CA TRP A 212 6.74 3.67 7.05
C TRP A 212 6.73 2.16 6.75
N GLU A 213 7.89 1.53 6.51
CA GLU A 213 7.92 0.09 6.21
C GLU A 213 7.51 -0.77 7.41
N TYR A 214 7.94 -0.39 8.62
CA TYR A 214 7.51 -1.03 9.86
C TYR A 214 5.98 -1.00 10.01
N ALA A 215 5.41 0.18 9.79
CA ALA A 215 3.98 0.41 9.86
C ALA A 215 3.20 -0.32 8.77
N CYS A 216 3.72 -0.34 7.53
CA CYS A 216 3.15 -1.08 6.39
C CYS A 216 3.06 -2.58 6.69
N ARG A 217 4.17 -3.17 7.16
CA ARG A 217 4.26 -4.60 7.48
C ARG A 217 3.39 -5.01 8.65
N ALA A 218 3.25 -4.15 9.66
CA ALA A 218 2.44 -4.42 10.87
C ALA A 218 2.66 -5.83 11.46
N GLY A 219 3.93 -6.25 11.52
CA GLY A 219 4.35 -7.56 12.05
C GLY A 219 4.50 -8.69 11.03
N THR A 220 4.12 -8.50 9.77
CA THR A 220 4.34 -9.49 8.71
C THR A 220 5.75 -9.39 8.11
N ARG A 221 6.14 -10.44 7.37
CA ARG A 221 7.34 -10.47 6.52
C ARG A 221 7.00 -10.59 5.03
N THR A 222 5.72 -10.60 4.73
CA THR A 222 5.17 -10.89 3.41
C THR A 222 5.27 -9.65 2.51
N ARG A 223 5.05 -9.85 1.21
CA ARG A 223 5.01 -8.79 0.21
C ARG A 223 3.90 -7.78 0.53
N TYR A 224 2.72 -8.27 0.86
CA TYR A 224 1.56 -7.48 1.25
C TYR A 224 1.10 -7.89 2.65
N GLN A 225 0.32 -7.05 3.33
CA GLN A 225 -0.24 -7.35 4.65
C GLN A 225 -1.07 -8.64 4.70
N ASN A 226 -1.62 -9.10 3.57
CA ASN A 226 -2.42 -10.32 3.44
C ASN A 226 -1.68 -11.53 2.85
N GLY A 227 -0.38 -11.42 2.53
CA GLY A 227 0.42 -12.52 2.01
C GLY A 227 1.32 -12.14 0.83
N ASP A 228 1.79 -13.15 0.10
CA ASP A 228 2.76 -12.99 -0.99
C ASP A 228 2.16 -13.11 -2.39
N ALA A 229 0.89 -13.50 -2.50
CA ALA A 229 0.24 -13.70 -3.78
C ALA A 229 -0.05 -12.34 -4.47
N PRO A 230 0.42 -12.11 -5.71
CA PRO A 230 0.18 -10.87 -6.45
C PRO A 230 -1.30 -10.49 -6.59
N ASP A 231 -2.16 -11.47 -6.83
CA ASP A 231 -3.61 -11.26 -6.95
C ASP A 231 -4.27 -10.82 -5.64
N GLY A 232 -3.60 -11.03 -4.50
CA GLY A 232 -4.06 -10.54 -3.20
C GLY A 232 -3.94 -9.03 -3.04
N MET A 233 -3.19 -8.34 -3.91
CA MET A 233 -3.00 -6.89 -3.82
C MET A 233 -4.32 -6.12 -3.86
N ALA A 234 -5.27 -6.51 -4.72
CA ALA A 234 -6.58 -5.88 -4.85
C ALA A 234 -7.51 -6.03 -3.63
N ASP A 235 -7.16 -6.87 -2.64
CA ASP A 235 -7.90 -6.94 -1.35
C ASP A 235 -7.44 -5.89 -0.33
N VAL A 236 -6.25 -5.34 -0.52
CA VAL A 236 -5.56 -4.51 0.48
C VAL A 236 -5.11 -3.16 -0.06
N GLY A 237 -5.42 -2.86 -1.32
CA GLY A 237 -5.20 -1.54 -1.89
C GLY A 237 -5.62 -1.42 -3.35
N ASN A 238 -5.26 -0.29 -3.93
CA ASN A 238 -5.61 0.16 -5.28
C ASN A 238 -4.36 0.24 -6.16
N GLY A 239 -4.32 -0.50 -7.27
CA GLY A 239 -3.14 -0.60 -8.14
C GLY A 239 -3.49 -0.58 -9.62
N PHE A 240 -2.49 -0.83 -10.47
CA PHE A 240 -2.73 -0.95 -11.90
C PHE A 240 -3.33 -2.32 -12.25
N ASP A 241 -4.62 -2.33 -12.54
CA ASP A 241 -5.44 -3.52 -12.67
C ASP A 241 -6.38 -3.49 -13.90
N ALA A 242 -7.30 -4.45 -13.97
CA ALA A 242 -8.27 -4.57 -15.06
C ALA A 242 -9.35 -3.46 -15.12
N ASP A 243 -9.52 -2.65 -14.06
CA ASP A 243 -10.35 -1.44 -14.07
C ASP A 243 -9.60 -0.26 -14.69
N ALA A 244 -8.29 -0.14 -14.43
CA ALA A 244 -7.44 0.90 -15.01
C ALA A 244 -6.99 0.57 -16.45
N GLU A 245 -6.76 -0.71 -16.76
CA GLU A 245 -6.20 -1.21 -18.04
C GLU A 245 -6.72 -0.48 -19.30
N PRO A 246 -8.04 -0.28 -19.50
CA PRO A 246 -8.56 0.30 -20.73
C PRO A 246 -8.08 1.72 -21.01
N LEU A 247 -7.64 2.46 -19.99
CA LEU A 247 -7.10 3.81 -20.13
C LEU A 247 -5.61 3.84 -20.51
N TRP A 248 -4.93 2.69 -20.49
CA TRP A 248 -3.49 2.59 -20.64
C TRP A 248 -3.06 1.54 -21.68
N PRO A 249 -3.46 1.67 -22.97
CA PRO A 249 -3.19 0.66 -24.00
C PRO A 249 -1.71 0.29 -24.16
N LYS A 250 -0.78 1.22 -23.89
CA LYS A 250 0.67 0.96 -23.98
C LYS A 250 1.19 0.02 -22.88
N TRP A 251 0.55 0.02 -21.72
CA TRP A 251 0.98 -0.72 -20.53
C TRP A 251 0.01 -1.82 -20.12
N HIS A 252 -1.05 -2.05 -20.90
CA HIS A 252 -2.15 -2.93 -20.56
C HIS A 252 -1.72 -4.34 -20.09
N ALA A 253 -0.66 -4.90 -20.67
CA ALA A 253 -0.11 -6.22 -20.30
C ALA A 253 0.44 -6.30 -18.86
N PHE A 254 0.62 -5.17 -18.19
CA PHE A 254 1.12 -5.08 -16.82
C PHE A 254 -0.01 -4.94 -15.79
N ALA A 255 -1.27 -4.83 -16.22
CA ALA A 255 -2.41 -4.81 -15.32
C ALA A 255 -2.57 -6.17 -14.64
N THR A 256 -2.88 -6.18 -13.34
CA THR A 256 -3.40 -7.39 -12.70
C THR A 256 -4.79 -7.71 -13.24
N PRO A 257 -5.15 -9.00 -13.39
CA PRO A 257 -6.46 -9.37 -13.95
C PRO A 257 -7.62 -9.12 -12.98
N ARG A 258 -7.33 -9.00 -11.69
CA ARG A 258 -8.33 -8.81 -10.64
C ARG A 258 -8.63 -7.33 -10.44
N ARG A 259 -9.92 -7.00 -10.51
CA ARG A 259 -10.49 -5.66 -10.33
C ARG A 259 -10.53 -5.26 -8.85
N ASP A 260 -10.01 -4.09 -8.53
CA ASP A 260 -10.04 -3.43 -7.22
C ASP A 260 -11.17 -2.39 -7.09
N GLY A 261 -11.86 -2.10 -8.20
CA GLY A 261 -13.01 -1.21 -8.28
C GLY A 261 -12.70 0.25 -8.63
N ASN A 262 -11.44 0.63 -8.83
CA ASN A 262 -11.04 2.02 -9.04
C ASN A 262 -10.08 2.20 -10.23
N THR A 263 -10.42 3.11 -11.14
CA THR A 263 -9.57 3.43 -12.30
C THR A 263 -8.49 4.48 -12.00
N PHE A 264 -8.72 5.29 -10.95
CA PHE A 264 -7.81 6.33 -10.45
C PHE A 264 -7.64 6.15 -8.94
N THR A 265 -7.35 7.21 -8.17
CA THR A 265 -7.39 7.10 -6.70
C THR A 265 -8.77 6.63 -6.21
N ALA A 266 -8.77 5.90 -5.11
CA ALA A 266 -9.96 5.53 -4.35
C ALA A 266 -10.13 6.49 -3.16
N PRO A 267 -11.33 6.65 -2.60
CA PRO A 267 -11.49 7.23 -1.28
C PRO A 267 -10.60 6.50 -0.28
N VAL A 268 -10.00 7.23 0.65
CA VAL A 268 -9.16 6.60 1.68
C VAL A 268 -9.98 5.64 2.55
N ALA A 269 -9.32 4.62 3.08
CA ALA A 269 -9.92 3.52 3.83
C ALA A 269 -10.95 2.69 3.04
N SER A 270 -10.78 2.57 1.71
CA SER A 270 -11.62 1.70 0.87
C SER A 270 -11.29 0.22 1.00
N TYR A 271 -10.06 -0.11 1.40
CA TYR A 271 -9.56 -1.49 1.48
C TYR A 271 -9.34 -1.96 2.93
N ALA A 272 -8.92 -3.21 3.13
CA ALA A 272 -8.70 -3.73 4.48
C ALA A 272 -7.51 -3.02 5.17
N ALA A 273 -7.68 -2.67 6.45
CA ALA A 273 -6.58 -2.20 7.27
C ALA A 273 -5.60 -3.33 7.63
N ASN A 274 -4.33 -2.98 7.84
CA ASN A 274 -3.35 -3.89 8.42
C ASN A 274 -3.55 -4.08 9.93
N ALA A 275 -2.70 -4.90 10.56
CA ALA A 275 -2.80 -5.24 11.98
C ALA A 275 -2.57 -4.04 12.94
N PHE A 276 -2.01 -2.92 12.46
CA PHE A 276 -1.91 -1.66 13.21
C PHE A 276 -3.09 -0.72 12.96
N GLY A 277 -4.05 -1.11 12.11
CA GLY A 277 -5.23 -0.29 11.79
C GLY A 277 -4.97 0.77 10.70
N LEU A 278 -3.86 0.67 9.96
CA LEU A 278 -3.52 1.55 8.86
C LEU A 278 -4.13 1.03 7.55
N TYR A 279 -4.70 1.94 6.77
CA TYR A 279 -5.31 1.66 5.47
C TYR A 279 -4.39 2.07 4.35
N ASP A 280 -4.59 1.48 3.17
CA ASP A 280 -4.01 1.93 1.89
C ASP A 280 -2.48 1.92 1.86
N MET A 281 -1.84 1.08 2.69
CA MET A 281 -0.38 0.93 2.73
C MET A 281 0.21 0.22 1.48
N HIS A 282 -0.65 -0.23 0.56
CA HIS A 282 -0.30 -0.97 -0.66
C HIS A 282 -1.02 -0.39 -1.89
N GLY A 283 -0.66 0.80 -2.33
CA GLY A 283 -1.22 1.43 -3.53
C GLY A 283 -1.93 2.75 -3.24
N ASN A 284 -2.97 3.07 -4.02
CA ASN A 284 -3.76 4.30 -3.99
C ASN A 284 -2.94 5.56 -4.29
N ALA A 285 -2.09 6.04 -3.38
CA ALA A 285 -1.13 7.10 -3.63
C ALA A 285 0.25 6.76 -3.04
N TRP A 286 1.32 7.08 -3.78
CA TRP A 286 2.66 7.03 -3.23
C TRP A 286 2.75 8.01 -2.08
N GLU A 287 3.44 7.63 -1.01
CA GLU A 287 3.56 8.47 0.18
C GLU A 287 4.98 9.00 0.32
N TRP A 288 5.13 10.33 0.39
CA TRP A 288 6.40 10.95 0.76
C TRP A 288 6.83 10.54 2.17
N VAL A 289 8.12 10.20 2.34
CA VAL A 289 8.77 10.01 3.64
C VAL A 289 9.87 11.05 3.85
N SER A 290 10.41 11.17 5.07
CA SER A 290 11.41 12.20 5.37
C SER A 290 12.75 11.98 4.66
N ASP A 291 13.09 10.74 4.34
CA ASP A 291 14.44 10.31 4.04
C ASP A 291 14.92 10.81 2.68
N TRP A 292 16.21 11.15 2.62
CA TRP A 292 16.93 11.16 1.35
C TRP A 292 17.07 9.72 0.84
N TYR A 293 17.04 9.52 -0.47
CA TYR A 293 17.32 8.20 -1.03
C TYR A 293 18.83 7.97 -1.14
N GLY A 294 19.25 6.79 -0.71
CA GLY A 294 20.58 6.22 -0.94
C GLY A 294 20.42 4.75 -1.36
N GLU A 295 21.04 4.39 -2.48
CA GLU A 295 20.95 3.04 -3.06
C GLU A 295 21.65 1.98 -2.21
N ASP A 296 22.70 2.36 -1.48
CA ASP A 296 23.51 1.50 -0.62
C ASP A 296 23.20 1.70 0.88
N TYR A 297 22.19 2.51 1.21
CA TYR A 297 21.91 2.92 2.59
C TYR A 297 21.59 1.73 3.50
N TYR A 298 20.86 0.73 3.01
CA TYR A 298 20.48 -0.44 3.82
C TYR A 298 21.70 -1.20 4.36
N ALA A 299 22.82 -1.23 3.63
CA ALA A 299 24.05 -1.88 4.08
C ALA A 299 24.77 -1.12 5.21
N GLN A 300 24.44 0.16 5.40
CA GLN A 300 25.07 1.07 6.35
C GLN A 300 24.08 1.63 7.40
N SER A 301 22.82 1.18 7.33
CA SER A 301 21.72 1.68 8.14
C SER A 301 22.00 1.41 9.63
N PRO A 302 21.85 2.41 10.51
CA PRO A 302 21.92 2.17 11.94
C PRO A 302 20.71 1.33 12.38
N THR A 303 20.90 0.51 13.41
CA THR A 303 19.82 -0.35 13.92
C THR A 303 18.66 0.45 14.51
N ASP A 304 18.96 1.52 15.24
CA ASP A 304 17.96 2.26 16.01
C ASP A 304 17.51 3.51 15.25
N ASP A 305 16.21 3.63 15.03
CA ASP A 305 15.53 4.79 14.45
C ASP A 305 16.26 5.43 13.24
N PRO A 306 16.57 4.67 12.17
CA PRO A 306 17.28 5.19 10.99
C PRO A 306 16.50 6.32 10.32
N GLN A 307 17.26 7.33 9.85
CA GLN A 307 16.74 8.60 9.31
C GLN A 307 17.10 8.80 7.82
N GLY A 308 17.62 7.77 7.17
CA GLY A 308 18.20 7.86 5.84
C GLY A 308 19.61 8.49 5.85
N PRO A 309 20.22 8.66 4.66
CA PRO A 309 21.42 9.46 4.49
C PRO A 309 21.20 10.91 4.94
N ALA A 310 22.25 11.56 5.45
CA ALA A 310 22.17 12.95 5.91
C ALA A 310 21.91 13.97 4.78
N SER A 311 22.26 13.61 3.54
CA SER A 311 22.05 14.42 2.34
C SER A 311 21.77 13.54 1.12
N GLY A 312 21.18 14.12 0.08
CA GLY A 312 20.89 13.44 -1.18
C GLY A 312 20.31 14.40 -2.21
N ASN A 313 19.96 13.87 -3.39
CA ASN A 313 19.39 14.64 -4.50
C ASN A 313 17.88 14.41 -4.66
N VAL A 314 17.37 13.33 -4.08
CA VAL A 314 15.99 12.84 -4.26
C VAL A 314 15.47 12.27 -2.95
N ARG A 315 14.18 12.48 -2.68
CA ARG A 315 13.51 11.96 -1.48
C ARG A 315 12.83 10.63 -1.79
N VAL A 316 12.78 9.78 -0.78
CA VAL A 316 12.08 8.51 -0.87
C VAL A 316 10.56 8.73 -0.89
N ARG A 317 9.86 7.86 -1.61
CA ARG A 317 8.43 7.63 -1.50
C ARG A 317 8.13 6.13 -1.45
N ARG A 318 7.04 5.74 -0.80
CA ARG A 318 6.71 4.33 -0.52
C ARG A 318 5.25 4.00 -0.90
N GLY A 319 4.92 2.70 -0.97
CA GLY A 319 3.53 2.20 -1.06
C GLY A 319 3.00 1.86 -2.45
N GLY A 320 3.40 2.58 -3.49
CA GLY A 320 2.75 2.47 -4.79
C GLY A 320 1.55 3.41 -4.92
N SER A 321 0.87 3.38 -6.06
CA SER A 321 -0.32 4.21 -6.34
C SER A 321 -1.30 3.45 -7.24
N TRP A 322 -2.46 4.05 -7.52
CA TRP A 322 -3.48 3.54 -8.45
C TRP A 322 -2.98 3.20 -9.87
N HIS A 323 -1.82 3.73 -10.29
CA HIS A 323 -1.18 3.38 -11.58
C HIS A 323 0.11 2.57 -11.39
N THR A 324 0.24 1.84 -10.28
CA THR A 324 1.45 1.08 -9.96
C THR A 324 1.23 -0.41 -10.11
N TRP A 325 2.15 -1.07 -10.79
CA TRP A 325 2.15 -2.53 -10.95
C TRP A 325 2.25 -3.20 -9.58
N ALA A 326 1.57 -4.34 -9.40
CA ALA A 326 1.53 -5.04 -8.12
C ALA A 326 2.93 -5.32 -7.52
N LEU A 327 3.95 -5.58 -8.35
CA LEU A 327 5.35 -5.77 -7.93
C LEU A 327 5.91 -4.55 -7.15
N TYR A 328 5.45 -3.35 -7.47
CA TYR A 328 5.94 -2.09 -6.91
C TYR A 328 5.04 -1.54 -5.79
N THR A 329 4.05 -2.33 -5.35
CA THR A 329 3.19 -2.03 -4.18
C THR A 329 3.55 -2.88 -2.95
N ARG A 330 4.60 -3.72 -3.07
CA ARG A 330 5.13 -4.54 -1.97
C ARG A 330 5.65 -3.65 -0.84
N SER A 331 5.55 -4.14 0.39
CA SER A 331 6.02 -3.45 1.60
C SER A 331 7.47 -2.96 1.48
N SER A 332 8.34 -3.78 0.89
CA SER A 332 9.77 -3.49 0.76
C SER A 332 10.12 -2.56 -0.40
N TYR A 333 9.20 -2.33 -1.34
CA TYR A 333 9.55 -1.60 -2.56
C TYR A 333 9.80 -0.12 -2.23
N ARG A 334 10.89 0.38 -2.80
CA ARG A 334 11.39 1.74 -2.59
C ARG A 334 11.36 2.45 -3.93
N ASN A 335 11.02 3.73 -3.89
CA ASN A 335 11.16 4.59 -5.04
C ASN A 335 11.50 6.00 -4.57
N TRP A 336 11.85 6.88 -5.48
CA TRP A 336 12.31 8.22 -5.14
C TRP A 336 11.94 9.22 -6.22
N ASN A 337 11.90 10.49 -5.85
CA ASN A 337 11.77 11.58 -6.79
C ASN A 337 12.42 12.85 -6.23
N THR A 338 12.65 13.85 -7.08
CA THR A 338 13.13 15.15 -6.58
C THR A 338 12.06 15.78 -5.68
N GLN A 339 12.49 16.64 -4.76
CA GLN A 339 11.61 17.24 -3.75
C GLN A 339 10.46 18.04 -4.36
N GLU A 340 10.67 18.62 -5.53
CA GLU A 340 9.74 19.48 -6.27
C GLU A 340 8.80 18.69 -7.18
N THR A 341 8.93 17.36 -7.24
CA THR A 341 8.08 16.53 -8.09
C THR A 341 6.62 16.63 -7.64
N ARG A 342 5.71 16.80 -8.60
CA ARG A 342 4.25 16.84 -8.40
C ARG A 342 3.59 15.92 -9.42
N TYR A 343 3.54 14.64 -9.11
CA TYR A 343 2.82 13.68 -9.94
C TYR A 343 1.39 13.49 -9.41
N PRO A 344 0.43 13.15 -10.28
CA PRO A 344 -0.93 12.82 -9.87
C PRO A 344 -1.02 11.42 -9.19
N LEU A 345 0.13 10.91 -8.73
CA LEU A 345 0.31 9.63 -8.07
C LEU A 345 0.86 9.77 -6.65
N VAL A 346 1.36 10.95 -6.25
CA VAL A 346 2.12 11.12 -5.00
C VAL A 346 1.39 12.05 -4.05
N GLY A 347 1.09 11.53 -2.87
CA GLY A 347 0.50 12.21 -1.72
C GLY A 347 1.39 12.10 -0.49
N LEU A 348 0.76 12.03 0.68
CA LEU A 348 1.45 11.86 1.96
C LEU A 348 0.57 11.21 3.01
N ARG A 349 1.24 10.72 4.06
CA ARG A 349 0.68 10.41 5.37
C ARG A 349 1.54 11.09 6.42
N LEU A 350 0.92 11.52 7.52
CA LEU A 350 1.64 12.15 8.62
C LEU A 350 1.91 11.17 9.76
N LEU A 351 3.02 11.41 10.44
CA LEU A 351 3.33 10.86 11.76
C LEU A 351 3.26 11.98 12.79
N ARG A 352 2.70 11.68 13.97
CA ARG A 352 2.76 12.50 15.18
C ARG A 352 3.58 11.76 16.23
N GLU A 353 4.57 12.44 16.82
CA GLU A 353 5.37 11.83 17.89
C GLU A 353 4.51 11.55 19.13
N ALA A 354 4.82 10.46 19.84
CA ALA A 354 4.20 10.19 21.13
C ALA A 354 4.78 11.12 22.21
N ASP A 355 3.92 11.55 23.14
CA ASP A 355 4.24 12.48 24.22
C ASP A 355 5.30 11.96 25.21
#